data_AF-A0A371NFV0-F1
#
_entry.id   AF-A0A371NFV0-F1
#
_cell.length_a   1.000
_cell.length_b   1.000
_cell.length_c   1.000
_cell.angle_alpha   90.00
_cell.angle_beta   90.00
_cell.angle_gamma   90.00
#
_symmetry.space_group_name_H-M   'P 1'
#
loop_
_entity.id
_entity.type
_entity.pdbx_description
1 polymer ?
#
loop_
_entity_poly.entity_id
_entity_poly.type
_entity_poly.pdbx_seq_one_letter_code
_entity_poly.pdbx_strand_id
1 'polypeptide(L)'
;MIPPRLPASKKWRKALEKDFGFTCISSQNEIVDPYSVLWTTSCSKTKQKKVGTPKEFYRGRYHNSFYEYVEKNKLTYGILSDKYGIHMFDEELEYYDIHPHELTMEKKEELGNLLRKKAKKYGFEEILFYYPSPLMSKPYFEILWFSRLKVYYTTKLSLTREIEP
;
A
#
# COMPACT_ATOMS: atom_id res chain seq x y z
N MET A 1 11.69 -1.09 -17.98
CA MET A 1 12.65 -1.46 -16.89
C MET A 1 12.12 -2.68 -16.16
N ILE A 2 12.97 -3.49 -15.51
CA ILE A 2 12.53 -4.70 -14.78
C ILE A 2 12.66 -4.45 -13.27
N PRO A 3 11.63 -4.73 -12.46
CA PRO A 3 11.74 -4.57 -11.00
C PRO A 3 12.67 -5.64 -10.41
N PRO A 4 13.29 -5.37 -9.25
CA PRO A 4 14.10 -6.36 -8.57
C PRO A 4 13.30 -7.61 -8.17
N ARG A 5 14.00 -8.72 -7.93
CA ARG A 5 13.34 -9.98 -7.53
C ARG A 5 13.28 -10.09 -6.02
N LEU A 6 12.07 -10.26 -5.47
CA LEU A 6 11.91 -10.61 -4.07
C LEU A 6 12.26 -12.10 -3.85
N PRO A 7 13.24 -12.44 -2.99
CA PRO A 7 13.59 -13.82 -2.72
C PRO A 7 12.52 -14.51 -1.86
N ALA A 8 12.20 -15.77 -2.16
CA ALA A 8 11.31 -16.62 -1.35
C ALA A 8 12.02 -17.12 -0.07
N SER A 9 12.51 -16.19 0.75
CA SER A 9 13.27 -16.50 1.96
C SER A 9 13.12 -15.40 3.01
N LYS A 10 13.67 -15.63 4.21
CA LYS A 10 13.77 -14.61 5.28
C LYS A 10 14.58 -13.37 4.87
N LYS A 11 15.28 -13.39 3.73
CA LYS A 11 16.05 -12.26 3.20
C LYS A 11 15.20 -11.23 2.43
N TRP A 12 13.87 -11.36 2.42
CA TRP A 12 12.96 -10.42 1.74
C TRP A 12 13.19 -8.97 2.16
N ARG A 13 13.43 -8.71 3.46
CA ARG A 13 13.63 -7.35 3.98
C ARG A 13 14.85 -6.68 3.37
N LYS A 14 15.96 -7.41 3.33
CA LYS A 14 17.22 -6.95 2.72
C LYS A 14 17.02 -6.63 1.23
N ALA A 15 16.22 -7.42 0.52
CA ALA A 15 15.93 -7.16 -0.89
C ALA A 15 15.09 -5.90 -1.07
N LEU A 16 14.08 -5.68 -0.22
CA LEU A 16 13.29 -4.44 -0.26
C LEU A 16 14.16 -3.21 0.01
N GLU A 17 15.06 -3.29 0.98
CA GLU A 17 15.93 -2.16 1.34
C GLU A 17 17.01 -1.90 0.29
N LYS A 18 17.73 -2.94 -0.15
CA LYS A 18 18.91 -2.77 -1.03
C LYS A 18 18.57 -2.72 -2.51
N ASP A 19 17.60 -3.51 -2.95
CA ASP A 19 17.34 -3.69 -4.37
C ASP A 19 16.14 -2.85 -4.82
N PHE A 20 15.08 -2.77 -4.01
CA PHE A 20 13.91 -1.93 -4.29
C PHE A 20 14.10 -0.48 -3.84
N GLY A 21 14.99 -0.22 -2.88
CA GLY A 21 15.20 1.12 -2.29
C GLY A 21 14.10 1.54 -1.32
N PHE A 22 13.35 0.60 -0.75
CA PHE A 22 12.31 0.89 0.23
C PHE A 22 12.90 1.04 1.63
N THR A 23 12.24 1.80 2.50
CA THR A 23 12.59 1.88 3.92
C THR A 23 11.66 0.98 4.72
N CYS A 24 12.16 -0.15 5.22
CA CYS A 24 11.35 -1.03 6.07
C CYS A 24 11.39 -0.53 7.52
N ILE A 25 10.25 -0.06 8.02
CA ILE A 25 10.10 0.43 9.40
C ILE A 25 9.52 -0.67 10.29
N SER A 26 9.90 -0.63 11.57
CA SER A 26 9.42 -1.57 12.60
C SER A 26 8.45 -0.91 13.58
N SER A 27 8.52 0.42 13.69
CA SER A 27 7.62 1.30 14.42
C SER A 27 7.17 2.47 13.55
N GLN A 28 5.97 2.98 13.81
CA GLN A 28 5.43 4.16 13.12
C GLN A 28 6.12 5.45 13.56
N ASN A 29 6.72 5.47 14.75
CA ASN A 29 7.49 6.60 15.26
C ASN A 29 8.76 6.88 14.42
N GLU A 30 9.11 5.97 13.51
CA GLU A 30 10.18 6.17 12.53
C GLU A 30 9.75 7.12 11.38
N ILE A 31 8.45 7.44 11.26
CA ILE A 31 7.94 8.45 10.33
C ILE A 31 7.87 9.79 11.04
N VAL A 32 8.69 10.74 10.60
CA VAL A 32 8.82 12.09 11.20
C VAL A 32 7.49 12.85 11.19
N ASP A 33 6.77 12.82 10.05
CA ASP A 33 5.43 13.41 9.94
C ASP A 33 4.46 12.42 9.29
N PRO A 34 3.58 11.77 10.08
CA PRO A 34 2.64 10.78 9.55
C PRO A 34 1.56 11.40 8.65
N TYR A 35 1.36 12.72 8.66
CA TYR A 35 0.41 13.43 7.79
C TYR A 35 0.99 13.75 6.41
N SER A 36 2.32 13.74 6.28
CA SER A 36 3.03 13.94 5.01
C SER A 36 3.12 12.70 4.12
N VAL A 37 2.70 11.52 4.62
CA VAL A 37 2.79 10.25 3.92
C VAL A 37 1.40 9.72 3.58
N LEU A 38 1.25 9.15 2.38
CA LEU A 38 0.02 8.47 2.00
C LEU A 38 0.03 7.04 2.55
N TRP A 39 -0.91 6.75 3.46
CA TRP A 39 -1.03 5.43 4.06
C TRP A 39 -1.74 4.48 3.12
N THR A 40 -1.18 3.29 2.91
CA THR A 40 -1.74 2.32 1.96
C THR A 40 -1.70 0.90 2.47
N THR A 41 -2.63 0.08 1.98
CA THR A 41 -2.58 -1.38 2.06
C THR A 41 -3.03 -1.99 0.73
N SER A 42 -2.96 -3.32 0.60
CA SER A 42 -3.35 -4.00 -0.64
C SER A 42 -4.86 -4.05 -0.81
N CYS A 43 -5.36 -4.26 -2.03
CA CYS A 43 -6.75 -4.68 -2.21
C CYS A 43 -7.03 -6.07 -1.62
N SER A 44 -8.31 -6.45 -1.59
CA SER A 44 -8.80 -7.76 -1.19
C SER A 44 -9.46 -8.48 -2.37
N LYS A 45 -9.39 -9.81 -2.37
CA LYS A 45 -10.14 -10.65 -3.32
C LYS A 45 -11.64 -10.44 -3.16
N THR A 46 -12.13 -10.55 -1.93
CA THR A 46 -13.55 -10.38 -1.60
C THR A 46 -13.89 -8.89 -1.62
N LYS A 47 -14.88 -8.51 -2.43
CA LYS A 47 -15.47 -7.17 -2.42
C LYS A 47 -17.00 -7.28 -2.32
N GLN A 48 -17.62 -6.40 -1.55
CA GLN A 48 -19.03 -6.58 -1.15
C GLN A 48 -20.03 -5.77 -1.98
N LYS A 49 -19.57 -4.70 -2.64
CA LYS A 49 -20.42 -3.80 -3.43
C LYS A 49 -19.99 -3.76 -4.89
N LYS A 50 -20.93 -3.41 -5.78
CA LYS A 50 -20.66 -3.13 -7.19
C LYS A 50 -19.95 -1.79 -7.39
N VAL A 51 -20.24 -0.81 -6.54
CA VAL A 51 -19.59 0.50 -6.48
C VAL A 51 -19.44 0.87 -5.01
N GLY A 52 -18.34 1.51 -4.63
CA GLY A 52 -18.22 2.09 -3.29
C GLY A 52 -16.84 2.64 -2.98
N THR A 53 -16.72 3.19 -1.78
CA THR A 53 -15.46 3.67 -1.20
C THR A 53 -14.56 2.51 -0.78
N PRO A 54 -13.25 2.73 -0.53
CA PRO A 54 -12.37 1.63 -0.15
C PRO A 54 -12.86 0.82 1.06
N LYS A 55 -13.39 1.49 2.11
CA LYS A 55 -13.89 0.83 3.33
C LYS A 55 -15.14 -0.03 3.11
N GLU A 56 -15.97 0.36 2.16
CA GLU A 56 -17.15 -0.42 1.78
C GLU A 56 -16.79 -1.59 0.87
N PHE A 57 -15.70 -1.43 0.12
CA PHE A 57 -15.32 -2.31 -0.96
C PHE A 57 -14.33 -3.39 -0.52
N TYR A 58 -13.23 -3.01 0.13
CA TYR A 58 -12.20 -3.94 0.59
C TYR A 58 -12.38 -4.26 2.08
N ARG A 59 -12.69 -5.51 2.39
CA ARG A 59 -12.91 -5.98 3.76
C ARG A 59 -12.12 -7.25 4.04
N GLY A 60 -11.55 -7.31 5.23
CA GLY A 60 -10.71 -8.40 5.68
C GLY A 60 -10.05 -8.02 7.00
N ARG A 61 -9.45 -9.01 7.68
CA ARG A 61 -8.79 -8.76 8.99
C ARG A 61 -7.79 -7.62 8.91
N TYR A 62 -6.93 -7.60 7.89
CA TYR A 62 -5.89 -6.59 7.75
C TYR A 62 -6.44 -5.22 7.33
N HIS A 63 -7.45 -5.19 6.46
CA HIS A 63 -8.15 -3.98 6.06
C HIS A 63 -8.85 -3.32 7.25
N ASN A 64 -9.54 -4.11 8.07
CA ASN A 64 -10.25 -3.61 9.24
C ASN A 64 -9.27 -2.95 10.23
N SER A 65 -8.16 -3.61 10.55
CA SER A 65 -7.11 -3.02 11.41
C SER A 65 -6.46 -1.79 10.77
N PHE A 66 -6.28 -1.78 9.45
CA PHE A 66 -5.76 -0.62 8.73
C PHE A 66 -6.72 0.57 8.81
N TYR A 67 -8.01 0.37 8.54
CA TYR A 67 -9.02 1.42 8.61
C TYR A 67 -9.17 1.98 10.03
N GLU A 68 -9.24 1.11 11.03
CA GLU A 68 -9.29 1.54 12.42
C GLU A 68 -8.10 2.45 12.77
N TYR A 69 -6.90 2.06 12.34
CA TYR A 69 -5.70 2.84 12.57
C TYR A 69 -5.72 4.22 11.87
N VAL A 70 -5.99 4.27 10.56
CA VAL A 70 -5.96 5.54 9.82
C VAL A 70 -7.09 6.47 10.23
N GLU A 71 -8.27 5.95 10.56
CA GLU A 71 -9.41 6.76 11.02
C GLU A 71 -9.17 7.34 12.41
N LYS A 72 -8.68 6.52 13.36
CA LYS A 72 -8.37 6.97 14.71
C LYS A 72 -7.35 8.11 14.72
N ASN A 73 -6.38 8.06 13.80
CA ASN A 73 -5.31 9.04 13.69
C ASN A 73 -5.59 10.15 12.66
N LYS A 74 -6.75 10.12 12.00
CA LYS A 74 -7.15 11.06 10.94
C LYS A 74 -6.14 11.16 9.79
N LEU A 75 -5.60 10.01 9.38
CA LEU A 75 -4.58 9.91 8.34
C LEU A 75 -5.22 9.72 6.97
N THR A 76 -4.65 10.36 5.95
CA THR A 76 -5.07 10.16 4.57
C THR A 76 -4.60 8.79 4.08
N TYR A 77 -5.49 8.06 3.40
CA TYR A 77 -5.19 6.72 2.95
C TYR A 77 -5.72 6.40 1.55
N GLY A 78 -5.19 5.33 0.97
CA GLY A 78 -5.72 4.70 -0.23
C GLY A 78 -5.39 3.22 -0.29
N ILE A 79 -6.09 2.47 -1.12
CA ILE A 79 -5.90 1.02 -1.28
C ILE A 79 -5.25 0.76 -2.64
N LEU A 80 -4.10 0.09 -2.66
CA LEU A 80 -3.45 -0.32 -3.90
C LEU A 80 -4.41 -1.23 -4.69
N SER A 81 -4.67 -0.87 -5.94
CA SER A 81 -5.68 -1.51 -6.77
C SER A 81 -5.04 -2.13 -8.00
N ASP A 82 -5.42 -3.38 -8.28
CA ASP A 82 -4.95 -4.13 -9.46
C ASP A 82 -5.53 -3.60 -10.79
N LYS A 83 -6.46 -2.63 -10.73
CA LYS A 83 -7.08 -1.97 -11.89
C LYS A 83 -6.79 -0.48 -11.95
N TYR A 84 -6.88 0.21 -10.82
CA TYR A 84 -6.87 1.68 -10.76
C TYR A 84 -5.54 2.26 -10.26
N GLY A 85 -4.56 1.41 -9.93
CA GLY A 85 -3.30 1.78 -9.29
C GLY A 85 -3.49 2.04 -7.80
N ILE A 86 -4.35 2.99 -7.47
CA ILE A 86 -4.81 3.26 -6.11
C ILE A 86 -6.26 3.76 -6.09
N HIS A 87 -7.01 3.28 -5.11
CA HIS A 87 -8.38 3.70 -4.80
C HIS A 87 -8.32 4.59 -3.55
N MET A 88 -8.53 5.89 -3.71
CA MET A 88 -8.41 6.86 -2.62
C MET A 88 -9.62 6.80 -1.69
N PHE A 89 -9.43 7.22 -0.44
CA PHE A 89 -10.45 7.20 0.62
C PHE A 89 -11.78 7.90 0.26
N ASP A 90 -11.73 8.89 -0.63
CA ASP A 90 -12.85 9.74 -1.06
C ASP A 90 -13.39 9.39 -2.46
N GLU A 91 -12.88 8.33 -3.09
CA GLU A 91 -13.34 7.88 -4.40
C GLU A 91 -14.36 6.74 -4.29
N GLU A 92 -15.38 6.76 -5.15
CA GLU A 92 -16.27 5.62 -5.38
C GLU A 92 -15.92 4.96 -6.71
N LEU A 93 -15.56 3.67 -6.70
CA LEU A 93 -15.12 2.93 -7.89
C LEU A 93 -15.89 1.62 -8.07
N GLU A 94 -15.91 1.13 -9.30
CA GLU A 94 -16.60 -0.10 -9.69
C GLU A 94 -15.85 -1.39 -9.32
N TYR A 95 -16.62 -2.46 -9.12
CA TYR A 95 -16.15 -3.84 -9.00
C TYR A 95 -15.28 -4.27 -10.18
N TYR A 96 -14.21 -4.99 -9.85
CA TYR A 96 -13.35 -5.68 -10.80
C TYR A 96 -12.87 -6.99 -10.18
N ASP A 97 -12.61 -7.98 -11.04
CA ASP A 97 -12.00 -9.24 -10.65
C ASP A 97 -10.73 -9.44 -11.48
N ILE A 98 -9.62 -8.97 -10.92
CA ILE A 98 -8.27 -9.12 -11.49
C ILE A 98 -7.42 -9.60 -10.34
N HIS A 99 -6.67 -10.68 -10.53
CA HIS A 99 -5.72 -11.12 -9.53
C HIS A 99 -4.35 -10.47 -9.77
N PRO A 100 -3.64 -9.97 -8.74
CA PRO A 100 -2.38 -9.25 -8.91
C PRO A 100 -1.25 -10.09 -9.56
N HIS A 101 -1.37 -11.42 -9.50
CA HIS A 101 -0.42 -12.33 -10.15
C HIS A 101 -0.66 -12.51 -11.66
N GLU A 102 -1.84 -12.13 -12.15
CA GLU A 102 -2.20 -12.17 -13.58
C GLU A 102 -1.73 -10.90 -14.31
N LEU A 103 -1.31 -9.88 -13.56
CA LEU A 103 -0.81 -8.63 -14.11
C LEU A 103 0.53 -8.83 -14.81
N THR A 104 0.59 -8.43 -16.08
CA THR A 104 1.83 -8.30 -16.85
C THR A 104 2.74 -7.22 -16.24
N MET A 105 4.04 -7.26 -16.56
CA MET A 105 4.97 -6.22 -16.11
C MET A 105 4.59 -4.83 -16.63
N GLU A 106 4.15 -4.74 -17.89
CA GLU A 106 3.66 -3.49 -18.49
C GLU A 106 2.47 -2.93 -17.72
N LYS A 107 1.52 -3.79 -17.32
CA LYS A 107 0.38 -3.34 -16.53
C LYS A 107 0.79 -2.87 -15.14
N LYS A 108 1.77 -3.53 -14.51
CA LYS A 108 2.31 -3.08 -13.22
C LYS A 108 3.01 -1.72 -13.32
N GLU A 109 3.71 -1.47 -14.43
CA GLU A 109 4.32 -0.17 -14.71
C GLU A 109 3.26 0.93 -14.90
N GLU A 110 2.20 0.65 -15.67
CA GLU A 110 1.06 1.54 -15.83
C GLU A 110 0.40 1.87 -14.47
N LEU A 111 0.13 0.84 -13.66
CA LEU A 111 -0.47 1.01 -12.33
C LEU A 111 0.45 1.81 -11.39
N GLY A 112 1.77 1.62 -11.46
CA GLY A 112 2.74 2.42 -10.71
C GLY A 112 2.73 3.89 -11.13
N ASN A 113 2.61 4.18 -12.43
CA ASN A 113 2.49 5.54 -12.95
C ASN A 113 1.17 6.20 -12.52
N LEU A 114 0.05 5.46 -12.56
CA LEU A 114 -1.25 5.93 -12.08
C LEU A 114 -1.23 6.22 -10.58
N LEU A 115 -0.62 5.32 -9.80
CA LEU A 115 -0.39 5.51 -8.36
C LEU A 115 0.38 6.81 -8.10
N ARG A 116 1.53 7.02 -8.77
CA ARG A 116 2.33 8.26 -8.62
C ARG A 116 1.52 9.50 -8.96
N LYS A 117 0.82 9.49 -10.10
CA LYS A 117 0.01 10.62 -10.55
C LYS A 117 -1.07 10.98 -9.53
N LYS A 118 -1.76 9.97 -8.98
CA LYS A 118 -2.82 10.19 -8.01
C LYS A 118 -2.27 10.63 -6.65
N ALA A 119 -1.22 9.98 -6.13
CA ALA A 119 -0.57 10.40 -4.89
C ALA A 119 -0.14 11.88 -4.93
N LYS A 120 0.53 12.30 -6.02
CA LYS A 120 0.94 13.70 -6.23
C LYS A 120 -0.24 14.66 -6.32
N LYS A 121 -1.36 14.26 -6.93
CA LYS A 121 -2.60 15.08 -6.97
C LYS A 121 -3.12 15.39 -5.56
N TYR A 122 -2.92 14.49 -4.61
CA TYR A 122 -3.28 14.67 -3.20
C TYR A 122 -2.15 15.29 -2.37
N GLY A 123 -1.04 15.70 -2.99
CA GLY A 123 0.09 16.36 -2.31
C GLY A 123 1.13 15.41 -1.70
N PHE A 124 1.09 14.11 -2.02
CA PHE A 124 2.01 13.12 -1.46
C PHE A 124 3.16 12.77 -2.41
N GLU A 125 4.38 12.80 -1.88
CA GLU A 125 5.60 12.30 -2.53
C GLU A 125 6.09 10.98 -1.88
N GLU A 126 5.52 10.64 -0.72
CA GLU A 126 5.88 9.48 0.08
C GLU A 126 4.66 8.58 0.32
N ILE A 127 4.88 7.26 0.29
CA ILE A 127 3.87 6.25 0.60
C ILE A 127 4.37 5.35 1.72
N LEU A 128 3.47 5.03 2.65
CA LEU A 128 3.66 3.93 3.59
C LEU A 128 2.75 2.78 3.18
N PHE A 129 3.35 1.63 2.87
CA PHE A 129 2.63 0.40 2.56
C PHE A 129 2.61 -0.53 3.78
N TYR A 130 1.40 -0.84 4.27
CA TYR A 130 1.16 -1.80 5.33
C TYR A 130 0.64 -3.11 4.76
N TYR A 131 1.35 -4.21 5.00
CA TYR A 131 0.81 -5.55 4.80
C TYR A 131 1.58 -6.60 5.62
N PRO A 132 0.92 -7.44 6.44
CA PRO A 132 1.62 -8.41 7.30
C PRO A 132 2.34 -9.56 6.55
N SER A 133 2.00 -9.82 5.29
CA SER A 133 2.51 -10.98 4.52
C SER A 133 3.41 -10.55 3.35
N PRO A 134 4.71 -10.23 3.57
CA PRO A 134 5.59 -9.64 2.55
C PRO A 134 5.73 -10.49 1.29
N LEU A 135 5.84 -11.81 1.41
CA LEU A 135 6.00 -12.69 0.25
C LEU A 135 4.76 -12.68 -0.66
N MET A 136 3.58 -12.50 -0.10
CA MET A 136 2.32 -12.38 -0.85
C MET A 136 2.19 -11.00 -1.51
N SER A 137 2.92 -10.00 -1.01
CA SER A 137 2.91 -8.63 -1.51
C SER A 137 3.80 -8.38 -2.72
N LYS A 138 4.48 -9.42 -3.25
CA LYS A 138 5.42 -9.26 -4.37
C LYS A 138 4.86 -8.43 -5.53
N PRO A 139 3.64 -8.67 -6.06
CA PRO A 139 3.10 -7.82 -7.13
C PRO A 139 2.95 -6.34 -6.74
N TYR A 140 2.58 -6.05 -5.49
CA TYR A 140 2.45 -4.69 -5.00
C TYR A 140 3.80 -3.99 -4.84
N PHE A 141 4.85 -4.71 -4.43
CA PHE A 141 6.20 -4.15 -4.39
C PHE A 141 6.70 -3.77 -5.79
N GLU A 142 6.34 -4.54 -6.82
CA GLU A 142 6.67 -4.22 -8.21
C GLU A 142 5.93 -2.94 -8.67
N ILE A 143 4.63 -2.81 -8.38
CA ILE A 143 3.83 -1.60 -8.66
C ILE A 143 4.40 -0.38 -7.92
N LEU A 144 4.70 -0.52 -6.64
CA LEU A 144 5.30 0.52 -5.80
C LEU A 144 6.67 0.95 -6.34
N TRP A 145 7.50 0.01 -6.80
CA TRP A 145 8.79 0.30 -7.40
C TRP A 145 8.66 1.12 -8.70
N PHE A 146 7.71 0.76 -9.56
CA PHE A 146 7.41 1.52 -10.77
C PHE A 146 6.84 2.92 -10.47
N SER A 147 6.22 3.11 -9.31
CA SER A 147 5.70 4.41 -8.91
C SER A 147 6.80 5.47 -8.73
N ARG A 148 8.04 5.08 -8.42
CA ARG A 148 9.15 6.02 -8.12
C ARG A 148 8.88 7.00 -6.98
N LEU A 149 7.84 6.75 -6.17
CA LEU A 149 7.64 7.44 -4.90
C LEU A 149 8.63 6.92 -3.86
N LYS A 150 8.86 7.68 -2.81
CA LYS A 150 9.58 7.17 -1.64
C LYS A 150 8.65 6.24 -0.87
N VAL A 151 9.07 4.99 -0.67
CA VAL A 151 8.23 3.94 -0.10
C VAL A 151 8.77 3.50 1.25
N TYR A 152 7.93 3.61 2.28
CA TYR A 152 8.09 2.90 3.54
C TYR A 152 7.27 1.62 3.51
N TYR A 153 7.79 0.57 4.13
CA TYR A 153 7.07 -0.69 4.29
C TYR A 153 7.00 -1.11 5.75
N THR A 154 5.83 -1.53 6.20
CA THR A 154 5.64 -2.10 7.54
C THR A 154 4.74 -3.34 7.49
N THR A 155 5.02 -4.28 8.39
CA THR A 155 4.17 -5.45 8.65
C THR A 155 3.23 -5.23 9.84
N LYS A 156 3.35 -4.10 10.54
CA LYS A 156 2.66 -3.84 11.80
C LYS A 156 2.04 -2.44 11.81
N LEU A 157 0.85 -2.35 12.39
CA LEU A 157 0.27 -1.10 12.86
C LEU A 157 0.05 -1.23 14.37
N SER A 158 0.53 -0.25 15.14
CA SER A 158 0.23 -0.17 16.56
C SER A 158 -1.07 0.62 16.75
N LEU A 159 -2.05 0.04 17.45
CA LEU A 159 -3.30 0.74 17.78
C LEU A 159 -3.20 1.51 19.11
N THR A 160 -2.15 1.25 19.90
CA THR A 160 -1.91 1.90 21.18
C THR A 160 -1.08 3.16 20.97
N ARG A 161 -1.62 4.32 21.38
CA ARG A 161 -0.76 5.44 21.78
C ARG A 161 0.09 4.90 22.91
N GLU A 162 1.40 4.87 22.76
CA GLU A 162 2.25 4.91 23.94
C GLU A 162 1.87 6.20 24.66
N ILE A 163 1.31 6.06 25.85
CA ILE A 163 1.15 7.17 26.77
C ILE A 163 2.59 7.51 27.14
N GLU A 164 3.09 8.66 26.68
CA GLU A 164 4.34 9.18 27.24
C GLU A 164 4.16 9.32 28.76
N PRO A 165 5.10 8.80 29.57
CA PRO A 165 4.98 8.84 31.03
C PRO A 165 4.94 10.27 31.59
#